data_AF-A0A931YSB8-F1
#
_entry.id   AF-A0A931YSB8-F1
#
_cell.length_a   1.000
_cell.length_b   1.000
_cell.length_c   1.000
_cell.angle_alpha   90.00
_cell.angle_beta   90.00
_cell.angle_gamma   90.00
#
_symmetry.space_group_name_H-M   'P 1'
#
loop_
_entity.id
_entity.type
_entity.pdbx_description
1 polymer ?
#
loop_
_entity_poly.entity_id
_entity_poly.type
_entity_poly.pdbx_seq_one_letter_code
_entity_poly.pdbx_strand_id
1 'polypeptide(L)'
;MNEKYQMMRILYLTCFFVCFISFIPKVAFSSSEDILIVFSGEETGNLEPCGCYVGQIGGISRRHTIIDQLKKKNKVIPVSLGDLPSGNERQDEIKMEIFSHAMRKMGYILHNVGEKEIEISPRVLSYLSQTNNITFLSSNIQINYPFPVIINKYVINEYVDDKHSFKIAFLGILSKIFSDNILSNGVCVDDPVSALRPLIKELRNKVDFMVLLSHAPFEESVEFAKLFPEIGLIITGHGMDEPADTVFYINDTPIASPGRSGRFIGIARYSITNKGLKRKSIEVIPLDNKYNDSQEMSLLLKEYQQILKNEDLLGKTYREPPPNGLSYVGSSACGICHKIVYEHWSNTTHGKSYDTLVDTGHQYDPECIKCHTIGFGHISGFIDYDETQHLINVGCESCHGAGSLHMNLANKDYGKTNESGCEICHDSEHSPDFEFKEYWEKIKHPREEVLKQLPNIVK
;
A
#
# COMPACT_ATOMS: atom_id res chain seq x y z
N MET A 1 -96.11 13.48 -19.86
CA MET A 1 -97.22 12.52 -20.08
C MET A 1 -96.64 11.12 -19.99
N ASN A 2 -97.14 10.36 -19.00
CA ASN A 2 -97.14 8.90 -18.77
C ASN A 2 -95.87 8.09 -19.09
N GLU A 3 -95.21 7.51 -18.08
CA GLU A 3 -95.60 6.24 -17.43
C GLU A 3 -95.84 5.10 -18.43
N LYS A 4 -94.98 4.07 -18.45
CA LYS A 4 -95.20 2.80 -17.70
C LYS A 4 -94.42 1.61 -18.28
N TYR A 5 -93.55 1.06 -17.41
CA TYR A 5 -93.44 -0.35 -17.00
C TYR A 5 -93.22 -1.50 -18.01
N GLN A 6 -92.11 -2.22 -17.74
CA GLN A 6 -91.93 -3.69 -17.67
C GLN A 6 -92.14 -4.53 -18.95
N MET A 7 -91.42 -5.63 -19.23
CA MET A 7 -90.69 -6.57 -18.38
C MET A 7 -89.73 -7.44 -19.23
N MET A 8 -88.68 -7.92 -18.57
CA MET A 8 -88.06 -9.26 -18.70
C MET A 8 -86.92 -9.54 -19.70
N ARG A 9 -85.76 -9.87 -19.08
CA ARG A 9 -84.82 -10.98 -19.40
C ARG A 9 -83.81 -10.79 -20.55
N ILE A 10 -82.51 -10.65 -20.21
CA ILE A 10 -81.46 -11.67 -20.40
C ILE A 10 -80.03 -11.07 -20.28
N LEU A 11 -79.25 -11.76 -19.44
CA LEU A 11 -77.79 -11.97 -19.43
C LEU A 11 -76.73 -10.86 -19.23
N TYR A 12 -76.05 -10.98 -18.08
CA TYR A 12 -74.60 -11.18 -17.88
C TYR A 12 -73.58 -10.04 -18.09
N LEU A 13 -72.68 -9.97 -17.10
CA LEU A 13 -71.40 -9.24 -17.00
C LEU A 13 -71.44 -7.70 -16.82
N THR A 14 -71.68 -7.28 -15.58
CA THR A 14 -71.17 -5.99 -15.08
C THR A 14 -69.90 -6.22 -14.25
N CYS A 15 -68.76 -5.77 -14.79
CA CYS A 15 -67.52 -5.54 -14.05
C CYS A 15 -67.76 -4.53 -12.92
N PHE A 16 -67.90 -5.02 -11.69
CA PHE A 16 -67.82 -4.21 -10.49
C PHE A 16 -66.32 -4.01 -10.16
N PHE A 17 -65.76 -2.88 -10.63
CA PHE A 17 -64.43 -2.43 -10.21
C PHE A 17 -64.57 -1.85 -8.79
N VAL A 18 -64.56 -2.73 -7.79
CA VAL A 18 -64.47 -2.33 -6.38
C VAL A 18 -63.04 -1.87 -6.14
N CYS A 19 -62.84 -0.56 -5.97
CA CYS A 19 -61.62 0.01 -5.42
C CYS A 19 -61.40 -0.52 -3.99
N PHE A 20 -60.79 -1.69 -3.88
CA PHE A 20 -60.06 -2.09 -2.69
C PHE A 20 -58.81 -1.21 -2.62
N ILE A 21 -58.88 -0.13 -1.86
CA ILE A 21 -57.69 0.56 -1.35
C ILE A 21 -57.08 -0.41 -0.32
N SER A 22 -56.30 -1.35 -0.83
CA SER A 22 -55.39 -2.16 -0.02
C SER A 22 -54.39 -1.19 0.61
N PHE A 23 -54.57 -0.93 1.91
CA PHE A 23 -53.55 -0.41 2.79
C PHE A 23 -52.39 -1.41 2.78
N ILE A 24 -51.51 -1.30 1.78
CA ILE A 24 -50.20 -1.95 1.81
C ILE A 24 -49.47 -1.22 2.93
N PRO A 25 -49.13 -1.86 4.05
CA PRO A 25 -48.23 -1.22 5.00
C PRO A 25 -46.95 -0.93 4.20
N LYS A 26 -46.60 0.36 4.07
CA LYS A 26 -45.25 0.73 3.68
C LYS A 26 -44.36 0.11 4.73
N VAL A 27 -43.80 -1.06 4.42
CA VAL A 27 -42.63 -1.58 5.12
C VAL A 27 -41.58 -0.52 4.84
N ALA A 28 -41.43 0.41 5.78
CA ALA A 28 -40.28 1.27 5.82
C ALA A 28 -39.10 0.31 5.95
N PHE A 29 -38.40 0.05 4.85
CA PHE A 29 -37.04 -0.42 4.89
C PHE A 29 -36.23 0.69 5.58
N SER A 30 -36.25 0.67 6.90
CA SER A 30 -35.24 1.34 7.70
C SER A 30 -33.98 0.54 7.46
N SER A 31 -33.23 0.84 6.40
CA SER A 31 -31.82 0.43 6.36
C SER A 31 -31.16 1.15 7.53
N SER A 32 -30.98 0.45 8.65
CA SER A 32 -30.11 0.95 9.71
C SER A 32 -28.72 1.07 9.08
N GLU A 33 -28.22 2.29 8.92
CA GLU A 33 -26.85 2.50 8.47
C GLU A 33 -25.90 1.75 9.40
N ASP A 34 -25.05 0.89 8.84
CA ASP A 34 -23.99 0.25 9.61
C ASP A 34 -22.84 1.24 9.84
N ILE A 35 -22.06 0.98 10.90
CA ILE A 35 -20.78 1.64 11.13
C ILE A 35 -19.68 0.67 10.69
N LEU A 36 -18.78 1.19 9.87
CA LEU A 36 -17.63 0.47 9.38
C LEU A 36 -16.38 1.10 9.95
N ILE A 37 -15.62 0.33 10.72
CA ILE A 37 -14.23 0.66 11.01
C ILE A 37 -13.42 0.05 9.88
N VAL A 38 -12.92 0.91 9.00
CA VAL A 38 -12.09 0.51 7.87
C VAL A 38 -10.64 0.71 8.27
N PHE A 39 -9.81 -0.31 8.13
CA PHE A 39 -8.44 -0.26 8.62
C PHE A 39 -7.44 -0.65 7.54
N SER A 40 -6.33 0.06 7.53
CA SER A 40 -5.13 -0.22 6.73
C SER A 40 -3.89 0.07 7.57
N GLY A 41 -2.71 -0.21 7.02
CA GLY A 41 -1.43 0.03 7.66
C GLY A 41 -0.36 -0.83 7.00
N GLU A 42 0.88 -0.63 7.44
CA GLU A 42 2.05 -1.33 6.92
C GLU A 42 2.13 -1.22 5.39
N GLU A 43 1.81 -0.04 4.85
CA GLU A 43 1.98 0.26 3.43
C GLU A 43 3.45 0.24 3.01
N THR A 44 4.37 0.52 3.95
CA THR A 44 5.83 0.41 3.79
C THR A 44 6.33 1.00 2.47
N GLY A 45 5.89 2.23 2.15
CA GLY A 45 6.30 2.97 0.97
C GLY A 45 5.50 2.66 -0.31
N ASN A 46 4.58 1.69 -0.31
CA ASN A 46 3.85 1.28 -1.52
C ASN A 46 2.63 2.17 -1.80
N LEU A 47 2.85 3.22 -2.60
CA LEU A 47 1.78 4.12 -3.06
C LEU A 47 0.86 3.46 -4.09
N GLU A 48 1.45 2.68 -5.00
CA GLU A 48 0.77 1.96 -6.06
C GLU A 48 1.49 0.63 -6.33
N PRO A 49 0.82 -0.36 -6.94
CA PRO A 49 1.51 -1.55 -7.40
C PRO A 49 2.56 -1.17 -8.47
N CYS A 50 3.76 -1.74 -8.42
CA CYS A 50 4.84 -1.51 -9.40
C CYS A 50 4.36 -1.59 -10.87
N GLY A 51 3.48 -2.54 -11.17
CA GLY A 51 3.16 -2.94 -12.54
C GLY A 51 4.18 -3.90 -13.17
N CYS A 52 5.14 -4.39 -12.38
CA CYS A 52 6.18 -5.33 -12.81
C CYS A 52 5.62 -6.64 -13.38
N TYR A 53 4.45 -7.08 -12.90
CA TYR A 53 3.73 -8.23 -13.43
C TYR A 53 2.20 -8.02 -13.41
N VAL A 54 1.48 -8.82 -14.21
CA VAL A 54 0.02 -8.75 -14.30
C VAL A 54 -0.62 -9.40 -13.07
N GLY A 55 -1.58 -8.70 -12.46
CA GLY A 55 -2.34 -9.21 -11.32
C GLY A 55 -1.89 -8.66 -9.98
N GLN A 56 -0.91 -7.75 -9.94
CA GLN A 56 -0.54 -7.05 -8.72
C GLN A 56 -1.74 -6.36 -8.07
N ILE A 57 -1.79 -6.48 -6.75
CA ILE A 57 -2.84 -5.93 -5.89
C ILE A 57 -2.28 -4.75 -5.08
N GLY A 58 -3.16 -3.91 -4.54
CA GLY A 58 -2.79 -2.81 -3.65
C GLY A 58 -2.97 -1.42 -4.24
N GLY A 59 -2.37 -0.45 -3.54
CA GLY A 59 -2.29 0.94 -3.95
C GLY A 59 -3.42 1.84 -3.44
N ILE A 60 -3.07 3.11 -3.25
CA ILE A 60 -3.97 4.13 -2.73
C ILE A 60 -5.18 4.36 -3.64
N SER A 61 -5.02 4.16 -4.95
CA SER A 61 -6.07 4.34 -5.96
C SER A 61 -7.25 3.41 -5.76
N ARG A 62 -6.99 2.11 -5.60
CA ARG A 62 -8.04 1.10 -5.38
C ARG A 62 -8.64 1.23 -3.99
N ARG A 63 -7.80 1.50 -2.98
CA ARG A 63 -8.23 1.78 -1.60
C ARG A 63 -9.24 2.92 -1.54
N HIS A 64 -8.95 4.03 -2.22
CA HIS A 64 -9.86 5.18 -2.32
C HIS A 64 -11.21 4.79 -2.91
N THR A 65 -11.19 4.08 -4.05
CA THR A 65 -12.41 3.63 -4.73
C THR A 65 -13.31 2.80 -3.80
N ILE A 66 -12.74 1.88 -3.03
CA ILE A 66 -13.51 1.06 -2.08
C ILE A 66 -14.09 1.92 -0.96
N ILE A 67 -13.27 2.75 -0.31
CA ILE A 67 -13.72 3.60 0.80
C ILE A 67 -14.88 4.50 0.35
N ASP A 68 -14.78 5.11 -0.84
CA ASP A 68 -15.84 5.94 -1.41
C ASP A 68 -17.12 5.16 -1.71
N GLN A 69 -17.01 3.92 -2.18
CA GLN A 69 -18.18 3.05 -2.36
C GLN A 69 -18.85 2.71 -1.03
N LEU A 70 -18.07 2.43 0.01
CA LEU A 70 -18.57 2.11 1.35
C LEU A 70 -19.29 3.31 1.99
N LYS A 71 -18.75 4.52 1.84
CA LYS A 71 -19.33 5.76 2.37
C LYS A 71 -20.72 6.09 1.81
N LYS A 72 -21.08 5.60 0.62
CA LYS A 72 -22.40 5.86 0.01
C LYS A 72 -23.58 5.27 0.79
N LYS A 73 -23.34 4.25 1.63
CA LYS A 73 -24.40 3.48 2.29
C LYS A 73 -24.18 3.31 3.80
N ASN A 74 -23.01 3.68 4.31
CA ASN A 74 -22.59 3.38 5.67
C ASN A 74 -21.83 4.57 6.25
N LYS A 75 -21.82 4.65 7.59
CA LYS A 75 -20.90 5.52 8.30
C LYS A 75 -19.53 4.85 8.33
N VAL A 76 -18.51 5.46 7.74
CA VAL A 76 -17.17 4.87 7.60
C VAL A 76 -16.17 5.63 8.46
N ILE A 77 -15.37 4.90 9.22
CA ILE A 77 -14.30 5.39 10.08
C ILE A 77 -12.98 4.76 9.59
N PRO A 78 -12.27 5.40 8.66
CA PRO A 78 -10.97 4.91 8.22
C PRO A 78 -9.90 5.22 9.28
N VAL A 79 -9.14 4.20 9.67
CA VAL A 79 -8.05 4.28 10.64
C VAL A 79 -6.80 3.60 10.09
N SER A 80 -5.62 4.14 10.42
CA SER A 80 -4.33 3.61 9.97
C SER A 80 -3.53 3.05 11.14
N LEU A 81 -2.97 1.86 10.97
CA LEU A 81 -2.18 1.15 11.98
C LEU A 81 -0.74 1.69 12.13
N GLY A 82 -0.23 2.41 11.13
CA GLY A 82 1.14 2.95 11.11
C GLY A 82 1.97 2.31 10.01
N ASP A 83 3.24 2.69 9.93
CA ASP A 83 4.22 2.27 8.92
C ASP A 83 3.81 2.56 7.47
N LEU A 84 3.54 3.83 7.21
CA LEU A 84 3.37 4.37 5.86
C LEU A 84 4.69 4.41 5.07
N PRO A 85 5.83 4.93 5.60
CA PRO A 85 7.10 4.88 4.88
C PRO A 85 7.81 3.54 5.03
N SER A 86 8.75 3.25 4.14
CA SER A 86 9.62 2.05 4.21
C SER A 86 10.90 2.30 5.02
N GLY A 87 11.40 3.52 4.98
CA GLY A 87 12.63 3.95 5.64
C GLY A 87 12.63 5.44 5.96
N ASN A 88 13.81 6.06 5.87
CA ASN A 88 14.05 7.44 6.29
C ASN A 88 14.78 8.30 5.24
N GLU A 89 14.84 7.84 3.99
CA GLU A 89 15.42 8.63 2.92
C GLU A 89 14.45 9.72 2.45
N ARG A 90 14.94 10.65 1.62
CA ARG A 90 14.10 11.76 1.14
C ARG A 90 12.87 11.26 0.37
N GLN A 91 12.99 10.16 -0.36
CA GLN A 91 11.86 9.55 -1.06
C GLN A 91 10.79 9.03 -0.09
N ASP A 92 11.20 8.45 1.05
CA ASP A 92 10.29 8.00 2.11
C ASP A 92 9.53 9.18 2.74
N GLU A 93 10.21 10.31 2.98
CA GLU A 93 9.56 11.52 3.49
C GLU A 93 8.49 12.05 2.52
N ILE A 94 8.81 12.10 1.22
CA ILE A 94 7.86 12.51 0.18
C ILE A 94 6.68 11.53 0.14
N LYS A 95 6.93 10.22 0.18
CA LYS A 95 5.87 9.19 0.22
C LYS A 95 4.98 9.37 1.45
N MET A 96 5.54 9.66 2.62
CA MET A 96 4.78 9.93 3.84
C MET A 96 3.85 11.15 3.70
N GLU A 97 4.33 12.23 3.05
CA GLU A 97 3.50 13.40 2.73
C GLU A 97 2.37 13.04 1.75
N ILE A 98 2.67 12.25 0.71
CA ILE A 98 1.69 11.78 -0.27
C ILE A 98 0.64 10.87 0.39
N PHE A 99 1.05 9.91 1.22
CA PHE A 99 0.13 9.08 1.99
C PHE A 99 -0.76 9.92 2.90
N SER A 100 -0.20 10.89 3.61
CA SER A 100 -0.96 11.82 4.47
C SER A 100 -2.00 12.60 3.65
N HIS A 101 -1.68 13.02 2.42
CA HIS A 101 -2.63 13.65 1.51
C HIS A 101 -3.72 12.68 1.05
N ALA A 102 -3.33 11.47 0.62
CA ALA A 102 -4.25 10.43 0.17
C ALA A 102 -5.25 10.06 1.29
N MET A 103 -4.76 9.87 2.51
CA MET A 103 -5.56 9.57 3.70
C MET A 103 -6.57 10.68 4.01
N ARG A 104 -6.18 11.96 3.91
CA ARG A 104 -7.13 13.09 4.08
C ARG A 104 -8.25 13.03 3.05
N LYS A 105 -7.94 12.80 1.78
CA LYS A 105 -8.94 12.67 0.70
C LYS A 105 -9.87 11.48 0.95
N MET A 106 -9.31 10.36 1.42
CA MET A 106 -10.06 9.18 1.84
C MET A 106 -10.82 9.37 3.16
N GLY A 107 -10.68 10.49 3.86
CA GLY A 107 -11.39 10.80 5.11
C GLY A 107 -10.91 10.01 6.32
N TYR A 108 -9.65 9.58 6.34
CA TYR A 108 -9.02 9.06 7.55
C TYR A 108 -8.97 10.14 8.61
N ILE A 109 -9.28 9.74 9.84
CA ILE A 109 -9.26 10.63 11.00
C ILE A 109 -8.13 10.30 11.97
N LEU A 110 -7.58 9.09 11.89
CA LEU A 110 -6.62 8.56 12.84
C LEU A 110 -5.49 7.83 12.12
N HIS A 111 -4.28 8.05 12.60
CA HIS A 111 -3.08 7.34 12.20
C HIS A 111 -2.29 7.00 13.46
N ASN A 112 -2.13 5.70 13.73
CA ASN A 112 -1.26 5.24 14.78
C ASN A 112 0.20 5.40 14.34
N VAL A 113 1.06 5.82 15.26
CA VAL A 113 2.50 6.01 15.00
C VAL A 113 3.21 4.66 15.16
N GLY A 114 3.74 4.12 14.06
CA GLY A 114 4.65 2.97 14.03
C GLY A 114 6.12 3.39 14.14
N GLU A 115 7.05 2.43 14.08
CA GLU A 115 8.48 2.75 14.13
C GLU A 115 8.95 3.52 12.89
N LYS A 116 8.35 3.29 11.71
CA LYS A 116 8.80 3.93 10.47
C LYS A 116 8.45 5.41 10.42
N GLU A 117 7.34 5.82 11.04
CA GLU A 117 7.04 7.25 11.25
C GLU A 117 8.05 7.96 12.17
N ILE A 118 8.75 7.23 13.02
CA ILE A 118 9.73 7.81 13.95
C ILE A 118 11.12 7.88 13.30
N GLU A 119 11.42 6.97 12.38
CA GLU A 119 12.68 6.94 11.64
C GLU A 119 12.84 8.12 10.66
N ILE A 120 11.73 8.67 10.13
CA ILE A 120 11.76 9.85 9.25
C ILE A 120 12.20 11.13 10.01
N SER A 121 12.48 12.21 9.27
CA SER A 121 12.90 13.49 9.85
C SER A 121 11.91 14.02 10.92
N PRO A 122 12.42 14.38 12.12
CA PRO A 122 11.64 15.06 13.16
C PRO A 122 10.86 16.28 12.68
N ARG A 123 11.37 16.97 11.65
CA ARG A 123 10.71 18.15 11.07
C ARG A 123 9.48 17.77 10.25
N VAL A 124 9.60 16.71 9.45
CA VAL A 124 8.47 16.19 8.65
C VAL A 124 7.40 15.64 9.57
N LEU A 125 7.78 14.83 10.56
CA LEU A 125 6.84 14.30 11.56
C LEU A 125 6.13 15.42 12.33
N SER A 126 6.88 16.43 12.78
CA SER A 126 6.33 17.63 13.43
C SER A 126 5.35 18.37 12.52
N TYR A 127 5.72 18.62 11.26
CA TYR A 127 4.86 19.28 10.28
C TYR A 127 3.56 18.49 10.06
N LEU A 128 3.66 17.20 9.79
CA LEU A 128 2.50 16.35 9.50
C LEU A 128 1.55 16.30 10.69
N SER A 129 2.04 16.03 11.91
CA SER A 129 1.21 15.95 13.12
C SER A 129 0.41 17.21 13.44
N GLN A 130 0.78 18.36 12.87
CA GLN A 130 0.15 19.66 13.12
C GLN A 130 -0.69 20.18 11.94
N THR A 131 -0.37 19.79 10.72
CA THR A 131 -0.94 20.40 9.50
C THR A 131 -1.84 19.47 8.72
N ASN A 132 -1.72 18.16 8.93
CA ASN A 132 -2.70 17.23 8.39
C ASN A 132 -3.95 17.22 9.29
N ASN A 133 -5.12 17.03 8.69
CA ASN A 133 -6.37 16.85 9.44
C ASN A 133 -6.50 15.40 9.97
N ILE A 134 -5.37 14.72 10.23
CA ILE A 134 -5.31 13.33 10.68
C ILE A 134 -4.71 13.34 12.08
N THR A 135 -5.43 12.79 13.05
CA THR A 135 -4.93 12.77 14.42
C THR A 135 -3.93 11.64 14.60
N PHE A 136 -2.70 12.00 14.98
CA PHE A 136 -1.66 11.03 15.31
C PHE A 136 -1.95 10.42 16.69
N LEU A 137 -1.85 9.10 16.78
CA LEU A 137 -2.26 8.33 17.94
C LEU A 137 -1.12 7.41 18.41
N SER A 138 -0.82 7.42 19.70
CA SER A 138 -0.07 6.36 20.37
C SER A 138 -0.16 6.57 21.89
N SER A 139 -0.46 5.49 22.61
CA SER A 139 -0.66 5.49 24.06
C SER A 139 0.66 5.43 24.83
N ASN A 140 1.71 4.89 24.20
CA ASN A 140 2.97 4.55 24.85
C ASN A 140 4.20 5.23 24.24
N ILE A 141 4.02 6.15 23.29
CA ILE A 141 5.13 6.92 22.71
C ILE A 141 5.14 8.34 23.28
N GLN A 142 6.32 8.82 23.62
CA GLN A 142 6.58 10.21 23.99
C GLN A 142 7.74 10.72 23.14
N ILE A 143 7.55 11.86 22.47
CA ILE A 143 8.56 12.48 21.61
C ILE A 143 8.94 13.84 22.20
N ASN A 144 10.23 14.02 22.46
CA ASN A 144 10.84 15.23 22.99
C ASN A 144 11.90 15.76 22.01
N TYR A 145 11.44 16.09 20.81
CA TYR A 145 12.24 16.78 19.80
C TYR A 145 12.25 18.30 20.07
N PRO A 146 13.21 19.04 19.49
CA PRO A 146 13.17 20.51 19.51
C PRO A 146 11.99 21.09 18.69
N PHE A 147 11.28 20.26 17.94
CA PHE A 147 10.07 20.58 17.20
C PHE A 147 8.87 19.89 17.86
N PRO A 148 7.73 20.58 18.07
CA PRO A 148 6.57 19.96 18.69
C PRO A 148 5.97 18.88 17.78
N VAL A 149 5.74 17.69 18.32
CA VAL A 149 5.01 16.61 17.65
C VAL A 149 3.75 16.33 18.47
N ILE A 150 2.59 16.39 17.84
CA ILE A 150 1.30 16.16 18.51
C ILE A 150 0.93 14.68 18.37
N ILE A 151 0.94 13.95 19.48
CA ILE A 151 0.48 12.56 19.54
C ILE A 151 -0.53 12.43 20.66
N ASN A 152 -1.72 11.96 20.32
CA ASN A 152 -2.79 11.73 21.28
C ASN A 152 -2.66 10.31 21.88
N LYS A 153 -2.85 10.19 23.20
CA LYS A 153 -2.84 8.88 23.87
C LYS A 153 -4.05 8.02 23.53
N TYR A 154 -5.19 8.68 23.32
CA TYR A 154 -6.43 8.06 22.85
C TYR A 154 -7.27 9.12 22.15
N VAL A 155 -8.24 8.68 21.35
CA VAL A 155 -9.26 9.56 20.77
C VAL A 155 -10.64 8.95 21.01
N ILE A 156 -11.58 9.75 21.50
CA ILE A 156 -12.98 9.35 21.62
C ILE A 156 -13.74 9.97 20.46
N ASN A 157 -14.32 9.13 19.62
CA ASN A 157 -15.20 9.54 18.54
C ASN A 157 -16.65 9.33 18.98
N GLU A 158 -17.41 10.42 19.07
CA GLU A 158 -18.80 10.42 19.50
C GLU A 158 -19.73 10.51 18.29
N TYR A 159 -20.74 9.65 18.28
CA TYR A 159 -21.76 9.60 17.25
C TYR A 159 -23.11 9.83 17.90
N VAL A 160 -23.84 10.78 17.35
CA VAL A 160 -25.18 11.13 17.81
C VAL A 160 -26.09 11.19 16.59
N ASP A 161 -27.18 10.43 16.62
CA ASP A 161 -28.33 10.60 15.73
C ASP A 161 -29.63 10.69 16.57
N ASP A 162 -30.76 10.90 15.89
CA ASP A 162 -32.06 11.08 16.55
C ASP A 162 -32.49 9.90 17.44
N LYS A 163 -31.87 8.73 17.29
CA LYS A 163 -32.24 7.48 17.95
C LYS A 163 -31.15 6.90 18.85
N HIS A 164 -29.89 7.24 18.61
CA HIS A 164 -28.75 6.62 19.27
C HIS A 164 -27.63 7.63 19.52
N SER A 165 -26.98 7.48 20.68
CA SER A 165 -25.70 8.12 20.99
C SER A 165 -24.72 7.03 21.38
N PHE A 166 -23.53 7.00 20.78
CA PHE A 166 -22.49 6.05 21.16
C PHE A 166 -21.08 6.64 20.99
N LYS A 167 -20.13 6.14 21.77
CA LYS A 167 -18.73 6.59 21.81
C LYS A 167 -17.79 5.43 21.55
N ILE A 168 -16.88 5.61 20.61
CA ILE A 168 -15.79 4.68 20.33
C ILE A 168 -14.47 5.32 20.77
N ALA A 169 -13.74 4.67 21.68
CA ALA A 169 -12.35 5.02 21.95
C ALA A 169 -11.41 4.29 21.00
N PHE A 170 -10.46 5.01 20.44
CA PHE A 170 -9.32 4.47 19.72
C PHE A 170 -8.07 4.67 20.58
N LEU A 171 -7.36 3.57 20.81
CA LEU A 171 -6.06 3.50 21.46
C LEU A 171 -5.05 3.01 20.42
N GLY A 172 -3.81 3.47 20.53
CA GLY A 172 -2.71 3.03 19.67
C GLY A 172 -1.54 2.59 20.52
N ILE A 173 -0.75 1.61 20.10
CA ILE A 173 0.54 1.29 20.72
C ILE A 173 1.59 0.99 19.66
N LEU A 174 2.86 1.12 20.05
CA LEU A 174 4.02 0.56 19.37
C LEU A 174 4.66 -0.50 20.27
N SER A 175 4.90 -1.70 19.76
CA SER A 175 5.62 -2.74 20.50
C SER A 175 7.02 -2.26 20.86
N LYS A 176 7.47 -2.65 22.06
CA LYS A 176 8.83 -2.35 22.51
C LYS A 176 9.89 -3.09 21.69
N ILE A 177 9.53 -4.19 21.02
CA ILE A 177 10.46 -4.97 20.19
C ILE A 177 11.01 -4.12 19.02
N PHE A 178 10.21 -3.17 18.52
CA PHE A 178 10.62 -2.27 17.44
C PHE A 178 11.28 -0.98 17.94
N SER A 179 11.45 -0.83 19.26
CA SER A 179 11.93 0.43 19.84
C SER A 179 13.46 0.58 19.81
N ASP A 180 14.23 -0.50 19.75
CA ASP A 180 15.68 -0.46 19.96
C ASP A 180 16.42 0.49 19.01
N ASN A 181 16.01 0.57 17.74
CA ASN A 181 16.62 1.46 16.75
C ASN A 181 16.16 2.93 16.88
N ILE A 182 15.01 3.17 17.51
CA ILE A 182 14.38 4.49 17.61
C ILE A 182 14.50 5.14 18.99
N LEU A 183 14.99 4.42 20.01
CA LEU A 183 15.20 4.96 21.37
C LEU A 183 16.31 6.03 21.44
N SER A 184 16.95 6.36 20.31
CA SER A 184 17.87 7.48 20.19
C SER A 184 17.12 8.80 19.91
N ASN A 185 17.72 9.94 20.24
CA ASN A 185 17.24 11.28 19.85
C ASN A 185 15.93 11.79 20.49
N GLY A 186 15.58 11.37 21.70
CA GLY A 186 14.47 12.00 22.45
C GLY A 186 13.10 11.34 22.24
N VAL A 187 13.07 10.09 21.79
CA VAL A 187 11.86 9.25 21.77
C VAL A 187 11.90 8.29 22.96
N CYS A 188 10.78 8.16 23.66
CA CYS A 188 10.57 7.16 24.70
C CYS A 188 9.39 6.29 24.34
N VAL A 189 9.57 4.97 24.42
CA VAL A 189 8.53 3.97 24.23
C VAL A 189 8.31 3.24 25.56
N ASP A 190 7.21 3.57 26.23
CA ASP A 190 6.77 2.93 27.46
C ASP A 190 6.29 1.49 27.18
N ASP A 191 6.36 0.63 28.20
CA ASP A 191 5.76 -0.71 28.13
C ASP A 191 4.26 -0.62 27.78
N PRO A 192 3.79 -1.28 26.70
CA PRO A 192 2.41 -1.15 26.24
C PRO A 192 1.36 -1.50 27.30
N VAL A 193 1.59 -2.55 28.09
CA VAL A 193 0.65 -2.97 29.15
C VAL A 193 0.54 -1.90 30.23
N SER A 194 1.67 -1.34 30.64
CA SER A 194 1.74 -0.29 31.65
C SER A 194 1.10 1.01 31.18
N ALA A 195 1.23 1.34 29.88
CA ALA A 195 0.59 2.50 29.27
C ALA A 195 -0.93 2.33 29.08
N LEU A 196 -1.38 1.15 28.62
CA LEU A 196 -2.79 0.86 28.33
C LEU A 196 -3.65 0.72 29.59
N ARG A 197 -3.14 0.04 30.64
CA ARG A 197 -3.91 -0.29 31.85
C ARG A 197 -4.61 0.92 32.50
N PRO A 198 -3.95 2.07 32.76
CA PRO A 198 -4.63 3.23 33.33
C PRO A 198 -5.66 3.84 32.37
N LEU A 199 -5.38 3.88 31.06
CA LEU A 199 -6.28 4.44 30.05
C LEU A 199 -7.56 3.62 29.91
N ILE A 200 -7.44 2.29 29.85
CA ILE A 200 -8.60 1.39 29.76
C ILE A 200 -9.47 1.51 31.02
N LYS A 201 -8.85 1.62 32.20
CA LYS A 201 -9.58 1.85 33.46
C LYS A 201 -10.35 3.18 33.43
N GLU A 202 -9.75 4.24 32.90
CA GLU A 202 -10.38 5.54 32.76
C GLU A 202 -11.56 5.50 31.77
N LEU A 203 -11.38 4.83 30.63
CA LEU A 203 -12.33 4.81 29.52
C LEU A 203 -13.51 3.87 29.74
N ARG A 204 -13.38 2.84 30.59
CA ARG A 204 -14.38 1.77 30.79
C ARG A 204 -15.82 2.25 30.98
N ASN A 205 -16.00 3.39 31.66
CA ASN A 205 -17.33 3.96 31.95
C ASN A 205 -17.64 5.24 31.14
N LYS A 206 -16.79 5.57 30.16
CA LYS A 206 -16.90 6.79 29.33
C LYS A 206 -17.23 6.49 27.87
N VAL A 207 -16.99 5.26 27.41
CA VAL A 207 -17.20 4.84 26.03
C VAL A 207 -17.93 3.51 25.96
N ASP A 208 -18.56 3.27 24.82
CA ASP A 208 -19.35 2.06 24.55
C ASP A 208 -18.53 0.98 23.85
N PHE A 209 -17.43 1.37 23.20
CA PHE A 209 -16.57 0.46 22.44
C PHE A 209 -15.13 0.96 22.44
N MET A 210 -14.17 0.04 22.50
CA MET A 210 -12.74 0.35 22.41
C MET A 210 -12.10 -0.42 21.27
N VAL A 211 -11.25 0.27 20.51
CA VAL A 211 -10.46 -0.26 19.40
C VAL A 211 -9.00 -0.02 19.72
N LEU A 212 -8.18 -1.06 19.62
CA LEU A 212 -6.73 -0.96 19.76
C LEU A 212 -6.06 -1.12 18.40
N LEU A 213 -5.31 -0.10 17.99
CA LEU A 213 -4.34 -0.15 16.89
C LEU A 213 -3.01 -0.64 17.48
N SER A 214 -2.78 -1.95 17.37
CA SER A 214 -1.66 -2.66 17.96
C SER A 214 -0.54 -2.80 16.94
N HIS A 215 0.36 -1.82 16.88
CA HIS A 215 1.55 -1.90 16.04
C HIS A 215 2.58 -2.80 16.72
N ALA A 216 2.27 -4.09 16.73
CA ALA A 216 2.94 -5.14 17.49
C ALA A 216 2.75 -6.48 16.81
N PRO A 217 3.66 -7.46 17.03
CA PRO A 217 3.49 -8.81 16.53
C PRO A 217 2.17 -9.43 16.99
N PHE A 218 1.68 -10.39 16.21
CA PHE A 218 0.40 -11.06 16.45
C PHE A 218 0.30 -11.67 17.86
N GLU A 219 1.36 -12.32 18.34
CA GLU A 219 1.40 -12.98 19.65
C GLU A 219 1.25 -11.98 20.80
N GLU A 220 1.84 -10.80 20.68
CA GLU A 220 1.72 -9.74 21.68
C GLU A 220 0.28 -9.19 21.72
N SER A 221 -0.34 -9.03 20.56
CA SER A 221 -1.74 -8.62 20.43
C SER A 221 -2.72 -9.65 21.02
N VAL A 222 -2.40 -10.95 20.92
CA VAL A 222 -3.15 -12.01 21.63
C VAL A 222 -3.06 -11.84 23.15
N GLU A 223 -1.91 -11.49 23.69
CA GLU A 223 -1.76 -11.24 25.13
C GLU A 223 -2.53 -9.98 25.57
N PHE A 224 -2.54 -8.91 24.76
CA PHE A 224 -3.39 -7.74 25.04
C PHE A 224 -4.88 -8.11 25.11
N ALA A 225 -5.36 -8.95 24.19
CA ALA A 225 -6.75 -9.41 24.21
C ALA A 225 -7.11 -10.19 25.49
N LYS A 226 -6.18 -10.99 26.02
CA LYS A 226 -6.36 -11.72 27.28
C LYS A 226 -6.35 -10.78 28.49
N LEU A 227 -5.45 -9.81 28.51
CA LEU A 227 -5.26 -8.89 29.63
C LEU A 227 -6.34 -7.80 29.70
N PHE A 228 -6.91 -7.41 28.55
CA PHE A 228 -7.85 -6.30 28.41
C PHE A 228 -9.13 -6.74 27.67
N PRO A 229 -9.99 -7.54 28.32
CA PRO A 229 -11.24 -8.02 27.72
C PRO A 229 -12.26 -6.89 27.42
N GLU A 230 -12.01 -5.66 27.89
CA GLU A 230 -12.78 -4.46 27.56
C GLU A 230 -12.57 -3.98 26.12
N ILE A 231 -11.50 -4.42 25.45
CA ILE A 231 -11.22 -4.07 24.06
C ILE A 231 -12.11 -4.90 23.14
N GLY A 232 -12.87 -4.22 22.28
CA GLY A 232 -13.86 -4.84 21.41
C GLY A 232 -13.35 -5.17 20.01
N LEU A 233 -12.19 -4.62 19.60
CA LEU A 233 -11.49 -4.91 18.36
C LEU A 233 -10.00 -4.59 18.51
N ILE A 234 -9.14 -5.50 18.10
CA ILE A 234 -7.70 -5.27 17.97
C ILE A 234 -7.33 -5.38 16.50
N ILE A 235 -6.68 -4.34 15.98
CA ILE A 235 -6.06 -4.33 14.66
C ILE A 235 -4.56 -4.50 14.90
N THR A 236 -3.96 -5.57 14.38
CA THR A 236 -2.57 -5.96 14.65
C THR A 236 -1.70 -5.90 13.40
N GLY A 237 -0.42 -5.56 13.57
CA GLY A 237 0.57 -5.56 12.50
C GLY A 237 1.63 -6.64 12.66
N HIS A 238 2.73 -6.53 11.90
CA HIS A 238 3.99 -7.25 12.12
C HIS A 238 3.85 -8.76 12.35
N GLY A 239 3.05 -9.44 11.52
CA GLY A 239 2.86 -10.89 11.69
C GLY A 239 2.07 -11.61 10.62
N MET A 240 1.40 -10.91 9.69
CA MET A 240 0.60 -11.54 8.63
C MET A 240 0.66 -10.72 7.34
N ASP A 241 1.43 -11.18 6.36
CA ASP A 241 1.58 -10.50 5.06
C ASP A 241 0.33 -10.64 4.19
N GLU A 242 -0.30 -11.82 4.23
CA GLU A 242 -1.52 -12.16 3.49
C GLU A 242 -2.60 -12.66 4.46
N PRO A 243 -3.50 -11.76 4.91
CA PRO A 243 -4.45 -12.05 5.98
C PRO A 243 -5.67 -12.89 5.53
N ALA A 244 -5.60 -13.53 4.35
CA ALA A 244 -6.74 -14.21 3.73
C ALA A 244 -7.36 -15.22 4.71
N ASP A 245 -8.57 -14.88 5.18
CA ASP A 245 -9.49 -15.64 6.01
C ASP A 245 -9.19 -15.81 7.52
N THR A 246 -8.22 -15.11 8.10
CA THR A 246 -7.85 -15.34 9.51
C THR A 246 -8.12 -14.14 10.42
N VAL A 247 -9.40 -13.96 10.78
CA VAL A 247 -9.76 -13.18 11.98
C VAL A 247 -9.69 -14.10 13.18
N PHE A 248 -8.82 -13.78 14.14
CA PHE A 248 -8.65 -14.57 15.36
C PHE A 248 -9.55 -14.02 16.47
N TYR A 249 -10.01 -14.91 17.33
CA TYR A 249 -10.86 -14.54 18.46
C TYR A 249 -10.22 -15.03 19.74
N ILE A 250 -9.98 -14.10 20.66
CA ILE A 250 -9.61 -14.40 22.04
C ILE A 250 -10.81 -14.03 22.89
N ASN A 251 -11.49 -15.06 23.40
CA ASN A 251 -12.85 -14.94 23.93
C ASN A 251 -13.77 -14.32 22.84
N ASP A 252 -14.35 -13.14 23.10
CA ASP A 252 -15.19 -12.40 22.14
C ASP A 252 -14.46 -11.29 21.39
N THR A 253 -13.19 -11.01 21.73
CA THR A 253 -12.38 -9.94 21.14
C THR A 253 -11.75 -10.42 19.83
N PRO A 254 -12.10 -9.79 18.69
CA PRO A 254 -11.49 -10.10 17.40
C PRO A 254 -10.13 -9.42 17.27
N ILE A 255 -9.19 -10.12 16.66
CA ILE A 255 -7.87 -9.66 16.27
C ILE A 255 -7.76 -9.84 14.76
N ALA A 256 -7.50 -8.76 14.03
CA ALA A 256 -7.40 -8.78 12.58
C ALA A 256 -6.18 -7.96 12.11
N SER A 257 -5.53 -8.40 11.04
CA SER A 257 -4.43 -7.67 10.41
C SER A 257 -4.88 -7.07 9.07
N PRO A 258 -4.46 -5.84 8.71
CA PRO A 258 -4.69 -5.29 7.38
C PRO A 258 -3.82 -5.93 6.30
N GLY A 259 -2.92 -6.87 6.61
CA GLY A 259 -1.88 -7.33 5.69
C GLY A 259 -0.76 -6.29 5.55
N ARG A 260 0.10 -6.47 4.53
CA ARG A 260 1.24 -5.57 4.25
C ARG A 260 1.24 -4.99 2.84
N SER A 261 2.11 -4.00 2.64
CA SER A 261 2.39 -3.31 1.37
C SER A 261 1.16 -2.62 0.78
N GLY A 262 0.18 -2.29 1.62
CA GLY A 262 -1.09 -1.69 1.18
C GLY A 262 -1.86 -2.57 0.20
N ARG A 263 -1.67 -3.90 0.23
CA ARG A 263 -2.29 -4.87 -0.69
C ARG A 263 -3.74 -5.20 -0.36
N PHE A 264 -4.14 -5.01 0.89
CA PHE A 264 -5.47 -5.34 1.39
C PHE A 264 -6.10 -4.18 2.15
N ILE A 265 -7.40 -4.29 2.42
CA ILE A 265 -8.14 -3.37 3.28
C ILE A 265 -9.04 -4.16 4.23
N GLY A 266 -8.99 -3.81 5.50
CA GLY A 266 -9.83 -4.40 6.54
C GLY A 266 -11.15 -3.63 6.71
N ILE A 267 -12.25 -4.35 6.90
CA ILE A 267 -13.59 -3.80 7.08
C ILE A 267 -14.26 -4.52 8.26
N ALA A 268 -14.36 -3.84 9.40
CA ALA A 268 -15.10 -4.31 10.56
C ALA A 268 -16.48 -3.64 10.61
N ARG A 269 -17.54 -4.42 10.43
CA ARG A 269 -18.93 -3.96 10.30
C ARG A 269 -19.71 -4.16 11.58
N TYR A 270 -20.38 -3.10 12.03
CA TYR A 270 -21.21 -3.09 13.23
C TYR A 270 -22.59 -2.51 12.95
N SER A 271 -23.64 -3.15 13.47
CA SER A 271 -24.95 -2.51 13.62
C SER A 271 -25.03 -1.74 14.93
N ILE A 272 -25.70 -0.59 14.86
CA ILE A 272 -26.07 0.20 16.05
C ILE A 272 -27.27 -0.47 16.73
N THR A 273 -27.20 -0.64 18.05
CA THR A 273 -28.30 -1.14 18.87
C THR A 273 -28.47 -0.25 20.11
N ASN A 274 -29.63 -0.35 20.77
CA ASN A 274 -29.87 0.35 22.05
C ASN A 274 -28.87 -0.04 23.17
N LYS A 275 -28.11 -1.13 23.00
CA LYS A 275 -27.12 -1.62 23.97
C LYS A 275 -25.68 -1.38 23.51
N GLY A 276 -25.47 -0.54 22.48
CA GLY A 276 -24.17 -0.26 21.88
C GLY A 276 -23.99 -0.94 20.52
N LEU A 277 -22.74 -1.20 20.13
CA LEU A 277 -22.39 -1.76 18.83
C LEU A 277 -22.43 -3.29 18.85
N LYS A 278 -23.10 -3.88 17.85
CA LYS A 278 -23.08 -5.33 17.62
C LYS A 278 -22.31 -5.65 16.34
N ARG A 279 -21.20 -6.40 16.48
CA ARG A 279 -20.38 -6.89 15.36
C ARG A 279 -21.23 -7.75 14.42
N LYS A 280 -21.17 -7.47 13.12
CA LYS A 280 -21.79 -8.26 12.04
C LYS A 280 -20.75 -9.12 11.33
N SER A 281 -19.65 -8.50 10.91
CA SER A 281 -18.56 -9.17 10.19
C SER A 281 -17.25 -8.41 10.38
N ILE A 282 -16.15 -9.12 10.17
CA ILE A 282 -14.82 -8.54 9.95
C ILE A 282 -14.26 -9.29 8.75
N GLU A 283 -13.88 -8.54 7.73
CA GLU A 283 -13.32 -9.08 6.49
C GLU A 283 -12.07 -8.28 6.11
N VAL A 284 -11.10 -8.95 5.52
CA VAL A 284 -9.91 -8.31 4.95
C VAL A 284 -9.85 -8.73 3.50
N ILE A 285 -9.97 -7.75 2.60
CA ILE A 285 -10.17 -8.00 1.18
C ILE A 285 -8.99 -7.48 0.37
N PRO A 286 -8.55 -8.21 -0.68
CA PRO A 286 -7.47 -7.75 -1.54
C PRO A 286 -7.92 -6.55 -2.38
N LEU A 287 -7.00 -5.62 -2.60
CA LEU A 287 -7.17 -4.49 -3.53
C LEU A 287 -6.78 -4.93 -4.95
N ASP A 288 -7.53 -5.88 -5.49
CA ASP A 288 -7.30 -6.46 -6.81
C ASP A 288 -7.91 -5.63 -7.96
N ASN A 289 -7.76 -6.13 -9.19
CA ASN A 289 -8.22 -5.48 -10.41
C ASN A 289 -9.75 -5.40 -10.56
N LYS A 290 -10.55 -5.89 -9.60
CA LYS A 290 -12.00 -5.68 -9.58
C LYS A 290 -12.36 -4.23 -9.24
N TYR A 291 -11.43 -3.50 -8.64
CA TYR A 291 -11.61 -2.10 -8.28
C TYR A 291 -10.88 -1.20 -9.26
N ASN A 292 -11.62 -0.27 -9.87
CA ASN A 292 -11.03 0.75 -10.74
C ASN A 292 -10.16 1.71 -9.93
N ASP A 293 -9.11 2.21 -10.56
CA ASP A 293 -8.27 3.24 -9.96
C ASP A 293 -9.02 4.57 -9.84
N SER A 294 -8.85 5.22 -8.68
CA SER A 294 -9.42 6.54 -8.44
C SER A 294 -8.67 7.61 -9.22
N GLN A 295 -9.39 8.37 -10.04
CA GLN A 295 -8.84 9.51 -10.77
C GLN A 295 -8.17 10.54 -9.85
N GLU A 296 -8.70 10.72 -8.64
CA GLU A 296 -8.16 11.67 -7.67
C GLU A 296 -6.80 11.20 -7.12
N MET A 297 -6.66 9.90 -6.89
CA MET A 297 -5.39 9.31 -6.48
C MET A 297 -4.39 9.25 -7.63
N SER A 298 -4.83 8.96 -8.86
CA SER A 298 -3.95 9.01 -10.04
C SER A 298 -3.34 10.41 -10.26
N LEU A 299 -4.07 11.48 -9.93
CA LEU A 299 -3.51 12.84 -9.97
C LEU A 299 -2.46 13.06 -8.87
N LEU A 300 -2.68 12.51 -7.68
CA LEU A 300 -1.73 12.58 -6.58
C LEU A 300 -0.45 11.77 -6.86
N LEU A 301 -0.56 10.62 -7.53
CA LEU A 301 0.60 9.84 -7.98
C LEU A 301 1.41 10.58 -9.07
N LYS A 302 0.73 11.32 -9.96
CA LYS A 302 1.42 12.22 -10.90
C LYS A 302 2.13 13.36 -10.21
N GLU A 303 1.52 13.94 -9.17
CA GLU A 303 2.17 14.95 -8.32
C GLU A 303 3.42 14.37 -7.66
N TYR A 304 3.34 13.15 -7.11
CA TYR A 304 4.47 12.43 -6.56
C TYR A 304 5.63 12.32 -7.56
N GLN A 305 5.39 11.79 -8.76
CA GLN A 305 6.42 11.67 -9.81
C GLN A 305 7.02 13.03 -10.20
N GLN A 306 6.21 14.09 -10.22
CA GLN A 306 6.69 15.45 -10.49
C GLN A 306 7.57 15.99 -9.36
N ILE A 307 7.29 15.65 -8.10
CA ILE A 307 8.16 16.00 -6.95
C ILE A 307 9.50 15.29 -7.09
N LEU A 308 9.53 13.99 -7.39
CA LEU A 308 10.80 13.25 -7.55
C LEU A 308 11.68 13.88 -8.64
N LYS A 309 11.06 14.25 -9.76
CA LYS A 309 11.71 14.97 -10.86
C LYS A 309 12.23 16.34 -10.42
N ASN A 310 11.39 17.15 -9.78
CA ASN A 310 11.75 18.53 -9.40
C ASN A 310 12.83 18.57 -8.32
N GLU A 311 12.82 17.60 -7.41
CA GLU A 311 13.85 17.45 -6.39
C GLU A 311 15.11 16.76 -6.91
N ASP A 312 15.13 16.29 -8.16
CA ASP A 312 16.26 15.57 -8.76
C ASP A 312 16.75 14.42 -7.87
N LEU A 313 15.82 13.54 -7.46
CA LEU A 313 16.18 12.44 -6.56
C LEU A 313 17.19 11.48 -7.19
N LEU A 314 17.11 11.24 -8.50
CA LEU A 314 18.10 10.44 -9.22
C LEU A 314 19.50 11.04 -9.12
N GLY A 315 19.66 12.34 -9.37
CA GLY A 315 20.94 13.03 -9.23
C GLY A 315 21.48 12.99 -7.80
N LYS A 316 20.60 12.99 -6.80
CA LYS A 316 20.96 12.98 -5.36
C LYS A 316 21.18 11.60 -4.75
N THR A 317 20.87 10.51 -5.46
CA THR A 317 21.13 9.15 -4.97
C THR A 317 22.62 8.98 -4.65
N TYR A 318 22.90 8.38 -3.48
CA TYR A 318 24.27 8.05 -3.09
C TYR A 318 24.90 7.10 -4.12
N ARG A 319 26.16 7.36 -4.49
CA ARG A 319 26.89 6.57 -5.47
C ARG A 319 28.18 6.03 -4.92
N GLU A 320 28.37 4.72 -5.05
CA GLU A 320 29.60 4.05 -4.65
C GLU A 320 30.51 3.72 -5.85
N PRO A 321 31.83 3.54 -5.63
CA PRO A 321 32.71 3.06 -6.68
C PRO A 321 32.26 1.69 -7.20
N PRO A 322 32.26 1.45 -8.52
CA PRO A 322 31.92 0.14 -9.06
C PRO A 322 32.91 -0.94 -8.57
N PRO A 323 32.48 -2.22 -8.54
CA PRO A 323 33.37 -3.32 -8.20
C PRO A 323 34.65 -3.33 -9.03
N ASN A 324 35.79 -3.57 -8.37
CA ASN A 324 37.13 -3.62 -8.98
C ASN A 324 37.60 -2.31 -9.64
N GLY A 325 36.94 -1.17 -9.40
CA GLY A 325 37.31 0.12 -9.98
C GLY A 325 37.06 0.22 -11.48
N LEU A 326 36.22 -0.65 -12.03
CA LEU A 326 35.82 -0.65 -13.44
C LEU A 326 34.76 0.43 -13.69
N SER A 327 34.48 0.73 -14.95
CA SER A 327 33.38 1.60 -15.37
C SER A 327 32.41 0.92 -16.33
N TYR A 328 31.14 1.29 -16.24
CA TYR A 328 30.10 0.90 -17.18
C TYR A 328 30.27 1.65 -18.50
N VAL A 329 30.08 0.95 -19.62
CA VAL A 329 30.28 1.49 -20.98
C VAL A 329 29.00 1.49 -21.82
N GLY A 330 27.94 0.82 -21.35
CA GLY A 330 26.66 0.69 -22.03
C GLY A 330 26.62 -0.43 -23.07
N SER A 331 25.42 -0.97 -23.28
CA SER A 331 25.20 -2.09 -24.21
C SER A 331 25.59 -1.75 -25.66
N SER A 332 25.46 -0.49 -26.07
CA SER A 332 25.81 -0.04 -27.44
C SER A 332 27.30 -0.22 -27.75
N ALA A 333 28.17 -0.04 -26.76
CA ALA A 333 29.61 -0.30 -26.89
C ALA A 333 29.89 -1.79 -27.16
N CYS A 334 29.17 -2.68 -26.49
CA CYS A 334 29.28 -4.13 -26.72
C CYS A 334 28.87 -4.51 -28.15
N GLY A 335 27.85 -3.83 -28.72
CA GLY A 335 27.35 -4.06 -30.08
C GLY A 335 28.36 -3.79 -31.20
N ILE A 336 29.44 -3.06 -30.92
CA ILE A 336 30.54 -2.82 -31.88
C ILE A 336 31.23 -4.14 -32.26
N CYS A 337 31.47 -5.01 -31.28
CA CYS A 337 32.15 -6.30 -31.46
C CYS A 337 31.18 -7.49 -31.50
N HIS A 338 30.05 -7.39 -30.79
CA HIS A 338 29.06 -8.45 -30.55
C HIS A 338 27.70 -8.10 -31.16
N LYS A 339 27.68 -7.77 -32.46
CA LYS A 339 26.49 -7.27 -33.15
C LYS A 339 25.30 -8.22 -33.04
N ILE A 340 25.51 -9.52 -33.23
CA ILE A 340 24.40 -10.50 -33.25
C ILE A 340 23.80 -10.65 -31.84
N VAL A 341 24.66 -10.75 -30.82
CA VAL A 341 24.22 -10.80 -29.42
C VAL A 341 23.49 -9.51 -29.02
N TYR A 342 24.01 -8.35 -29.41
CA TYR A 342 23.37 -7.06 -29.13
C TYR A 342 21.99 -6.94 -29.76
N GLU A 343 21.85 -7.33 -31.05
CA GLU A 343 20.55 -7.34 -31.73
C GLU A 343 19.57 -8.30 -31.04
N HIS A 344 20.02 -9.48 -30.62
CA HIS A 344 19.18 -10.40 -29.84
C HIS A 344 18.70 -9.76 -28.53
N TRP A 345 19.62 -9.22 -27.72
CA TRP A 345 19.30 -8.55 -26.45
C TRP A 345 18.33 -7.37 -26.63
N SER A 346 18.54 -6.53 -27.64
CA SER A 346 17.71 -5.33 -27.89
C SER A 346 16.23 -5.65 -28.17
N ASN A 347 15.94 -6.89 -28.57
CA ASN A 347 14.57 -7.34 -28.84
C ASN A 347 13.88 -7.97 -27.61
N THR A 348 14.62 -8.19 -26.52
CA THR A 348 14.09 -8.74 -25.27
C THR A 348 13.35 -7.69 -24.43
N THR A 349 12.69 -8.11 -23.35
CA THR A 349 12.10 -7.21 -22.36
C THR A 349 13.17 -6.40 -21.63
N HIS A 350 14.31 -7.00 -21.29
CA HIS A 350 15.44 -6.31 -20.67
C HIS A 350 15.99 -5.20 -21.57
N GLY A 351 16.08 -5.43 -22.88
CA GLY A 351 16.51 -4.44 -23.86
C GLY A 351 15.55 -3.26 -24.07
N LYS A 352 14.38 -3.28 -23.43
CA LYS A 352 13.32 -2.26 -23.52
C LYS A 352 12.81 -1.83 -22.14
N SER A 353 13.51 -2.20 -21.06
CA SER A 353 12.98 -2.00 -19.71
C SER A 353 12.82 -0.52 -19.36
N TYR A 354 13.67 0.38 -19.84
CA TYR A 354 13.53 1.81 -19.54
C TYR A 354 12.27 2.41 -20.17
N ASP A 355 11.89 1.95 -21.36
CA ASP A 355 10.69 2.43 -22.07
C ASP A 355 9.42 2.22 -21.23
N THR A 356 9.35 1.13 -20.46
CA THR A 356 8.20 0.86 -19.58
C THR A 356 8.06 1.89 -18.46
N LEU A 357 9.17 2.48 -18.01
CA LEU A 357 9.13 3.56 -17.02
C LEU A 357 8.65 4.85 -17.66
N VAL A 358 9.08 5.15 -18.88
CA VAL A 358 8.61 6.34 -19.62
C VAL A 358 7.11 6.26 -19.90
N ASP A 359 6.63 5.09 -20.32
CA ASP A 359 5.21 4.84 -20.63
C ASP A 359 4.30 5.05 -19.41
N THR A 360 4.80 4.71 -18.22
CA THR A 360 4.04 4.82 -16.96
C THR A 360 4.35 6.09 -16.17
N GLY A 361 5.37 6.87 -16.56
CA GLY A 361 5.78 8.10 -15.88
C GLY A 361 6.70 7.91 -14.66
N HIS A 362 7.33 6.73 -14.53
CA HIS A 362 8.19 6.34 -13.40
C HIS A 362 9.69 6.53 -13.66
N GLN A 363 10.08 7.16 -14.77
CA GLN A 363 11.48 7.33 -15.15
C GLN A 363 12.29 8.27 -14.25
N TYR A 364 11.66 8.86 -13.23
CA TYR A 364 12.28 9.73 -12.23
C TYR A 364 12.33 9.09 -10.84
N ASP A 365 11.87 7.85 -10.70
CA ASP A 365 11.77 7.13 -9.44
C ASP A 365 13.02 6.27 -9.19
N PRO A 366 13.85 6.59 -8.16
CA PRO A 366 15.03 5.80 -7.82
C PRO A 366 14.75 4.30 -7.60
N GLU A 367 13.58 3.96 -7.03
CA GLU A 367 13.21 2.58 -6.74
C GLU A 367 12.93 1.79 -8.03
N CYS A 368 12.36 2.44 -9.05
CA CYS A 368 12.16 1.85 -10.36
C CYS A 368 13.46 1.81 -11.18
N ILE A 369 14.25 2.88 -11.14
CA ILE A 369 15.47 3.03 -11.95
C ILE A 369 16.52 1.97 -11.60
N LYS A 370 16.61 1.58 -10.32
CA LYS A 370 17.51 0.51 -9.85
C LYS A 370 17.39 -0.78 -10.66
N CYS A 371 16.18 -1.15 -11.08
CA CYS A 371 15.90 -2.41 -11.79
C CYS A 371 15.76 -2.25 -13.30
N HIS A 372 15.76 -1.02 -13.83
CA HIS A 372 15.46 -0.73 -15.24
C HIS A 372 16.63 -0.09 -16.01
N THR A 373 17.80 0.06 -15.37
CA THR A 373 19.01 0.68 -15.95
C THR A 373 20.28 -0.08 -15.56
N ILE A 374 21.42 0.31 -16.14
CA ILE A 374 22.73 -0.26 -15.82
C ILE A 374 23.38 0.54 -14.67
N GLY A 375 23.69 -0.16 -13.58
CA GLY A 375 24.63 0.33 -12.56
C GLY A 375 24.16 1.53 -11.74
N PHE A 376 22.86 1.85 -11.72
CA PHE A 376 22.34 2.90 -10.86
C PHE A 376 22.81 2.71 -9.41
N GLY A 377 23.24 3.81 -8.77
CA GLY A 377 23.91 3.77 -7.46
C GLY A 377 25.43 3.57 -7.54
N HIS A 378 26.03 3.44 -8.73
CA HIS A 378 27.48 3.46 -8.90
C HIS A 378 27.96 4.75 -9.58
N ILE A 379 29.19 5.19 -9.27
CA ILE A 379 29.78 6.45 -9.79
C ILE A 379 29.81 6.51 -11.33
N SER A 380 29.97 5.37 -12.01
CA SER A 380 29.97 5.30 -13.48
C SER A 380 28.70 4.71 -14.07
N GLY A 381 27.69 4.45 -13.24
CA GLY A 381 26.41 3.88 -13.68
C GLY A 381 25.44 4.95 -14.15
N PHE A 382 24.19 4.54 -14.38
CA PHE A 382 23.11 5.44 -14.78
C PHE A 382 22.93 6.58 -13.76
N ILE A 383 22.77 7.80 -14.28
CA ILE A 383 22.51 9.03 -13.52
C ILE A 383 21.10 9.52 -13.88
N ASP A 384 20.96 9.97 -15.12
CA ASP A 384 19.70 10.35 -15.73
C ASP A 384 19.76 10.08 -17.25
N TYR A 385 18.64 10.31 -17.92
CA TYR A 385 18.52 10.08 -19.36
C TYR A 385 19.44 10.99 -20.18
N ASP A 386 19.55 12.27 -19.84
CA ASP A 386 20.26 13.26 -20.64
C ASP A 386 21.78 13.05 -20.57
N GLU A 387 22.30 12.69 -19.39
CA GLU A 387 23.72 12.44 -19.16
C GLU A 387 24.14 11.02 -19.58
N THR A 388 23.29 10.03 -19.30
CA THR A 388 23.67 8.60 -19.39
C THR A 388 22.71 7.75 -20.22
N GLN A 389 22.16 8.30 -21.31
CA GLN A 389 21.27 7.57 -22.24
C GLN A 389 21.79 6.20 -22.70
N HIS A 390 23.11 5.97 -22.72
CA HIS A 390 23.72 4.72 -23.14
C HIS A 390 23.68 3.62 -22.06
N LEU A 391 23.31 3.98 -20.82
CA LEU A 391 23.17 3.11 -19.65
C LEU A 391 21.71 2.80 -19.31
N ILE A 392 20.76 3.20 -20.16
CA ILE A 392 19.36 2.77 -20.03
C ILE A 392 19.24 1.27 -20.28
N ASN A 393 18.09 0.73 -19.86
CA ASN A 393 17.71 -0.66 -19.97
C ASN A 393 18.50 -1.61 -19.05
N VAL A 394 17.97 -2.81 -18.82
CA VAL A 394 18.73 -3.90 -18.20
C VAL A 394 19.70 -4.43 -19.25
N GLY A 395 20.88 -3.85 -19.28
CA GLY A 395 21.86 -4.04 -20.35
C GLY A 395 22.81 -5.22 -20.17
N CYS A 396 23.74 -5.36 -21.11
CA CYS A 396 24.76 -6.43 -21.08
C CYS A 396 25.53 -6.42 -19.74
N GLU A 397 25.82 -5.23 -19.23
CA GLU A 397 26.60 -5.05 -18.00
C GLU A 397 25.80 -5.30 -16.72
N SER A 398 24.47 -5.36 -16.79
CA SER A 398 23.63 -5.81 -15.66
C SER A 398 23.83 -7.30 -15.37
N CYS A 399 24.14 -8.11 -16.40
CA CYS A 399 24.41 -9.55 -16.25
C CYS A 399 25.91 -9.88 -16.18
N HIS A 400 26.73 -9.18 -16.96
CA HIS A 400 28.16 -9.49 -17.11
C HIS A 400 29.08 -8.62 -16.24
N GLY A 401 28.54 -7.60 -15.57
CA GLY A 401 29.32 -6.60 -14.84
C GLY A 401 29.87 -5.50 -15.75
N ALA A 402 30.65 -4.58 -15.17
CA ALA A 402 31.22 -3.43 -15.87
C ALA A 402 32.28 -3.81 -16.93
N GLY A 403 32.14 -3.26 -18.13
CA GLY A 403 32.81 -3.69 -19.36
C GLY A 403 34.06 -2.93 -19.76
N SER A 404 34.39 -1.82 -19.10
CA SER A 404 35.55 -0.96 -19.43
C SER A 404 36.86 -1.72 -19.67
N LEU A 405 37.25 -2.67 -18.82
CA LEU A 405 38.49 -3.43 -18.99
C LEU A 405 38.44 -4.34 -20.22
N HIS A 406 37.32 -5.02 -20.45
CA HIS A 406 37.13 -5.90 -21.59
C HIS A 406 37.16 -5.11 -22.91
N MET A 407 36.51 -3.94 -22.95
CA MET A 407 36.57 -3.02 -24.09
C MET A 407 38.00 -2.54 -24.38
N ASN A 408 38.76 -2.17 -23.34
CA ASN A 408 40.12 -1.68 -23.49
C ASN A 408 41.11 -2.74 -23.97
N LEU A 409 40.98 -3.98 -23.48
CA LEU A 409 41.88 -5.08 -23.83
C LEU A 409 41.46 -5.86 -25.08
N ALA A 410 40.19 -5.74 -25.49
CA ALA A 410 39.57 -6.54 -26.55
C ALA A 410 39.88 -8.05 -26.42
N ASN A 411 39.85 -8.56 -25.17
CA ASN A 411 40.21 -9.93 -24.85
C ASN A 411 38.99 -10.88 -24.97
N LYS A 412 39.22 -12.20 -24.89
CA LYS A 412 38.13 -13.19 -25.00
C LYS A 412 37.35 -13.42 -23.70
N ASP A 413 37.96 -13.11 -22.55
CA ASP A 413 37.37 -13.38 -21.26
C ASP A 413 36.57 -12.18 -20.77
N TYR A 414 35.27 -12.39 -20.54
CA TYR A 414 34.38 -11.39 -19.97
C TYR A 414 33.47 -12.00 -18.90
N GLY A 415 32.91 -11.17 -18.03
CA GLY A 415 32.22 -11.57 -16.82
C GLY A 415 31.16 -12.65 -17.05
N LYS A 416 31.01 -13.56 -16.09
CA LYS A 416 30.02 -14.62 -16.14
C LYS A 416 28.80 -14.22 -15.32
N THR A 417 27.63 -14.55 -15.83
CA THR A 417 26.37 -14.36 -15.11
C THR A 417 25.96 -15.63 -14.37
N ASN A 418 25.21 -15.47 -13.29
CA ASN A 418 24.60 -16.52 -12.50
C ASN A 418 23.22 -16.04 -12.00
N GLU A 419 22.54 -16.89 -11.24
CA GLU A 419 21.21 -16.63 -10.68
C GLU A 419 21.18 -15.39 -9.78
N SER A 420 22.21 -15.17 -8.95
CA SER A 420 22.25 -14.03 -8.03
C SER A 420 22.22 -12.67 -8.74
N GLY A 421 22.65 -12.59 -10.00
CA GLY A 421 22.52 -11.35 -10.78
C GLY A 421 21.07 -11.04 -11.17
N CYS A 422 20.24 -12.07 -11.34
CA CYS A 422 18.81 -11.93 -11.64
C CYS A 422 18.00 -11.54 -10.40
N GLU A 423 18.36 -12.13 -9.24
CA GLU A 423 17.69 -11.90 -7.95
C GLU A 423 17.84 -10.46 -7.41
N ILE A 424 18.69 -9.62 -8.04
CA ILE A 424 18.76 -8.19 -7.75
C ILE A 424 17.42 -7.49 -8.03
N CYS A 425 16.70 -7.95 -9.06
CA CYS A 425 15.44 -7.36 -9.50
C CYS A 425 14.26 -8.36 -9.43
N HIS A 426 14.55 -9.66 -9.50
CA HIS A 426 13.54 -10.72 -9.42
C HIS A 426 13.45 -11.24 -7.98
N ASP A 427 12.51 -10.69 -7.24
CA ASP A 427 12.17 -11.11 -5.88
C ASP A 427 10.67 -11.43 -5.77
N SER A 428 10.20 -11.74 -4.55
CA SER A 428 8.80 -12.04 -4.28
C SER A 428 7.84 -10.89 -4.57
N GLU A 429 8.32 -9.64 -4.58
CA GLU A 429 7.49 -8.45 -4.77
C GLU A 429 7.40 -8.06 -6.26
N HIS A 430 8.53 -8.11 -6.97
CA HIS A 430 8.63 -7.65 -8.35
C HIS A 430 8.43 -8.79 -9.36
N SER A 431 8.69 -10.04 -8.98
CA SER A 431 8.59 -11.21 -9.85
C SER A 431 8.32 -12.51 -9.05
N PRO A 432 7.15 -12.66 -8.39
CA PRO A 432 6.86 -13.78 -7.49
C PRO A 432 6.95 -15.16 -8.15
N ASP A 433 6.68 -15.24 -9.46
CA ASP A 433 6.77 -16.48 -10.23
C ASP A 433 8.15 -16.67 -10.89
N PHE A 434 9.20 -16.05 -10.34
CA PHE A 434 10.55 -16.16 -10.88
C PHE A 434 11.13 -17.56 -10.65
N GLU A 435 11.39 -18.26 -11.75
CA GLU A 435 12.12 -19.53 -11.76
C GLU A 435 13.33 -19.39 -12.69
N PHE A 436 14.54 -19.33 -12.11
CA PHE A 436 15.75 -18.96 -12.84
C PHE A 436 15.94 -19.75 -14.14
N LYS A 437 15.75 -21.07 -14.11
CA LYS A 437 15.92 -21.92 -15.29
C LYS A 437 14.97 -21.53 -16.42
N GLU A 438 13.71 -21.22 -16.11
CA GLU A 438 12.72 -20.90 -17.13
C GLU A 438 12.90 -19.48 -17.68
N TYR A 439 13.23 -18.53 -16.81
CA TYR A 439 13.46 -17.14 -17.19
C TYR A 439 14.77 -16.98 -17.97
N TRP A 440 15.80 -17.72 -17.59
CA TRP A 440 17.08 -17.74 -18.29
C TRP A 440 16.92 -18.16 -19.76
N GLU A 441 16.07 -19.14 -20.06
CA GLU A 441 15.82 -19.57 -21.44
C GLU A 441 15.22 -18.46 -22.32
N LYS A 442 14.52 -17.48 -21.73
CA LYS A 442 13.92 -16.35 -22.46
C LYS A 442 14.94 -15.26 -22.82
N ILE A 443 16.05 -15.18 -22.08
CA ILE A 443 17.01 -14.07 -22.19
C ILE A 443 18.40 -14.50 -22.64
N LYS A 444 18.75 -15.79 -22.50
CA LYS A 444 20.06 -16.30 -22.85
C LYS A 444 20.32 -16.06 -24.34
N HIS A 445 21.48 -15.49 -24.64
CA HIS A 445 21.92 -15.32 -26.01
C HIS A 445 22.93 -16.40 -26.39
N PRO A 446 22.99 -16.80 -27.67
CA PRO A 446 24.05 -17.66 -28.17
C PRO A 446 25.42 -17.00 -28.07
N ARG A 447 26.50 -17.81 -28.04
CA ARG A 447 27.87 -17.28 -28.11
C ARG A 447 28.15 -16.74 -29.51
N GLU A 448 28.75 -15.55 -29.59
CA GLU A 448 29.10 -14.89 -30.86
C GLU A 448 29.93 -15.80 -31.79
N GLU A 449 30.86 -16.59 -31.24
CA GLU A 449 31.70 -17.53 -32.01
C GLU A 449 30.89 -18.65 -32.68
N VAL A 450 29.79 -19.09 -32.07
CA VAL A 450 28.88 -20.11 -32.62
C VAL A 450 28.06 -19.51 -33.76
N LEU A 451 27.67 -18.23 -33.64
CA LEU A 451 26.85 -17.53 -34.63
C LEU A 451 27.64 -17.15 -35.88
N LYS A 452 28.92 -16.79 -35.74
CA LYS A 452 29.83 -16.52 -36.86
C LYS A 452 30.11 -17.75 -37.74
N GLN A 453 29.79 -18.95 -37.27
CA GLN A 453 29.97 -20.22 -38.00
C GLN A 453 28.68 -20.70 -38.69
N LEU A 454 27.54 -20.02 -38.49
CA LEU A 454 26.29 -20.36 -39.17
C LEU A 454 26.24 -19.74 -40.57
N PRO A 455 26.04 -20.53 -41.64
CA PRO A 455 26.27 -20.09 -43.02
C PRO A 455 25.30 -19.04 -43.58
N ASN A 456 24.41 -18.40 -42.79
CA ASN A 456 23.38 -17.49 -43.32
C ASN A 456 22.89 -16.39 -42.35
N ILE A 457 23.73 -15.85 -41.45
CA ILE A 457 23.36 -14.67 -40.63
C ILE A 457 24.32 -13.51 -40.90
N VAL A 458 24.54 -13.22 -42.18
CA VAL A 458 24.91 -11.89 -42.68
C VAL A 458 24.24 -11.72 -44.05
N LYS A 459 22.99 -11.25 -44.05
CA LYS A 459 22.39 -10.53 -45.17
C LYS A 459 21.52 -9.42 -44.61
#